data_AF-A0A3Q8ZLR3-F1
#
_entry.id   AF-A0A3Q8ZLR3-F1
#
_cell.length_a   1.000
_cell.length_b   1.000
_cell.length_c   1.000
_cell.angle_alpha   90.00
_cell.angle_beta   90.00
_cell.angle_gamma   90.00
#
_symmetry.space_group_name_H-M   'P 1'
#
loop_
_entity.id
_entity.type
_entity.pdbx_description
1 polymer ?
#
loop_
_entity_poly.entity_id
_entity_poly.type
_entity_poly.pdbx_seq_one_letter_code
_entity_poly.pdbx_strand_id
1 'polypeptide(L)'
;MNQRSITLDNYQLRAIRTDRTNQLGNGFDLPVLGLVGEIGSLLSEVKKKQRDSRSYLGYEASVIEEMGDALWYLAVIADHAELPLSAVATTAQGDAKERMFDGNDVELLSLQPQPTLPLNAPTAAFERTLLQLAGAVGRLAALSAEGGLPLDRAGLLDHLAAIFRFLLSAANEAGITLDQAADHNLKKAADRWPEDRNFGTDFDKEYPEEEQLPKNLEIEIFERVAKNGKTYVVQKCNGIFIGDSLTDNIMKPDDYRFHDAFHYAYAAILGWSPVTRALFRLKRKSETKVDEGQDGARAILIEEGVATYVFGEAKQLDFFEGQSAGDLGFTFLKSVRQFVRGYESEDCPLWLWEEAILKGNEAFRFLRTHRRGRLILDRPNRSLSAETLP
;
A
#
# COMPACT_ATOMS: atom_id res chain seq x y z
N MET A 1 23.10 -5.85 11.82
CA MET A 1 23.58 -6.70 10.71
C MET A 1 23.87 -5.76 9.54
N ASN A 2 25.08 -5.75 8.99
CA ASN A 2 25.37 -4.99 7.76
C ASN A 2 24.56 -5.64 6.63
N GLN A 3 23.40 -5.06 6.28
CA GLN A 3 22.80 -5.31 4.99
C GLN A 3 23.81 -4.87 3.93
N ARG A 4 24.16 -5.76 3.00
CA ARG A 4 24.89 -5.37 1.79
C ARG A 4 24.04 -4.36 1.04
N SER A 5 24.64 -3.24 0.64
CA SER A 5 23.99 -2.25 -0.22
C SER A 5 23.57 -2.92 -1.53
N ILE A 6 22.41 -2.53 -2.07
CA ILE A 6 21.93 -3.06 -3.33
C ILE A 6 22.69 -2.42 -4.50
N THR A 7 23.02 -3.20 -5.53
CA THR A 7 23.59 -2.62 -6.75
C THR A 7 22.50 -1.93 -7.58
N LEU A 8 22.88 -0.91 -8.35
CA LEU A 8 21.93 -0.15 -9.19
C LEU A 8 21.10 -1.05 -10.12
N ASP A 9 21.76 -1.98 -10.81
CA ASP A 9 21.10 -2.86 -11.78
C ASP A 9 20.26 -3.94 -11.08
N ASN A 10 20.66 -4.38 -9.88
CA ASN A 10 19.82 -5.27 -9.06
C ASN A 10 18.56 -4.55 -8.55
N TYR A 11 18.70 -3.27 -8.15
CA TYR A 11 17.56 -2.43 -7.80
C TYR A 11 16.62 -2.27 -9.00
N GLN A 12 17.14 -1.91 -10.18
CA GLN A 12 16.34 -1.77 -11.40
C GLN A 12 15.59 -3.07 -11.71
N LEU A 13 16.27 -4.22 -11.71
CA LEU A 13 15.67 -5.53 -11.97
C LEU A 13 14.51 -5.87 -11.01
N ARG A 14 14.59 -5.44 -9.76
CA ARG A 14 13.52 -5.64 -8.77
C ARG A 14 12.40 -4.62 -8.91
N ALA A 15 12.74 -3.36 -9.18
CA ALA A 15 11.80 -2.26 -9.37
C ALA A 15 10.85 -2.51 -10.55
N ILE A 16 11.37 -2.97 -11.69
CA ILE A 16 10.58 -3.21 -12.91
C ILE A 16 9.57 -4.36 -12.77
N ARG A 17 9.71 -5.24 -11.76
CA ARG A 17 8.74 -6.31 -11.49
C ARG A 17 7.37 -5.76 -11.09
N THR A 18 7.34 -4.55 -10.54
CA THR A 18 6.10 -3.86 -10.19
C THR A 18 5.72 -2.80 -11.21
N ASP A 19 6.44 -2.68 -12.33
CA ASP A 19 6.01 -1.82 -13.42
C ASP A 19 4.78 -2.39 -14.10
N ARG A 20 3.79 -1.51 -14.29
CA ARG A 20 2.54 -1.79 -15.01
C ARG A 20 2.33 -0.85 -16.18
N THR A 21 3.32 0.01 -16.48
CA THR A 21 3.18 1.10 -17.44
C THR A 21 3.69 0.73 -18.84
N ASN A 22 4.59 -0.24 -18.96
CA ASN A 22 5.14 -0.66 -20.26
C ASN A 22 4.07 -1.09 -21.29
N GLN A 23 2.93 -1.61 -20.83
CA GLN A 23 1.82 -2.05 -21.69
C GLN A 23 0.82 -0.95 -22.03
N LEU A 24 1.01 0.28 -21.51
CA LEU A 24 0.08 1.38 -21.62
C LEU A 24 0.65 2.52 -22.47
N GLY A 25 -0.13 2.99 -23.45
CA GLY A 25 0.25 4.12 -24.30
C GLY A 25 1.53 3.85 -25.11
N ASN A 26 2.47 4.79 -25.09
CA ASN A 26 3.78 4.68 -25.75
C ASN A 26 4.87 4.09 -24.84
N GLY A 27 4.52 3.61 -23.64
CA GLY A 27 5.46 3.12 -22.63
C GLY A 27 6.21 4.21 -21.85
N PHE A 28 6.27 5.46 -22.30
CA PHE A 28 7.06 6.52 -21.64
C PHE A 28 6.22 7.58 -20.94
N ASP A 29 5.06 7.94 -21.46
CA ASP A 29 4.27 9.07 -20.96
C ASP A 29 3.85 8.87 -19.50
N LEU A 30 3.38 7.67 -19.14
CA LEU A 30 2.94 7.38 -17.77
C LEU A 30 4.11 7.40 -16.76
N PRO A 31 5.26 6.73 -17.01
CA PRO A 31 6.43 6.88 -16.14
C PRO A 31 6.92 8.31 -15.98
N VAL A 32 6.93 9.10 -17.06
CA VAL A 32 7.36 10.49 -17.04
C VAL A 32 6.39 11.36 -16.23
N LEU A 33 5.07 11.18 -16.40
CA LEU A 33 4.05 11.83 -15.58
C LEU A 33 4.20 11.47 -14.10
N GLY A 34 4.48 10.20 -13.81
CA GLY A 34 4.78 9.71 -12.47
C GLY A 34 5.98 10.41 -11.86
N LEU A 35 7.13 10.43 -12.56
CA LEU A 35 8.34 11.13 -12.12
C LEU A 35 8.08 12.62 -11.85
N VAL A 36 7.32 13.31 -12.72
CA VAL A 36 6.89 14.70 -12.50
C VAL A 36 6.10 14.83 -11.20
N GLY A 37 5.16 13.90 -10.96
CA GLY A 37 4.35 13.82 -9.74
C GLY A 37 5.21 13.71 -8.49
N GLU A 38 6.14 12.75 -8.44
CA GLU A 38 6.97 12.50 -7.25
C GLU A 38 7.91 13.67 -6.94
N ILE A 39 8.49 14.32 -7.97
CA ILE A 39 9.28 15.54 -7.74
C ILE A 39 8.40 16.70 -7.24
N GLY A 40 7.15 16.80 -7.72
CA GLY A 40 6.17 17.77 -7.22
C GLY A 40 5.76 17.51 -5.76
N SER A 41 5.61 16.24 -5.38
CA SER A 41 5.38 15.81 -3.99
C SER A 41 6.57 16.16 -3.11
N LEU A 42 7.79 15.82 -3.51
CA LEU A 42 9.03 16.18 -2.79
C LEU A 42 9.16 17.70 -2.57
N LEU A 43 8.89 18.51 -3.59
CA LEU A 43 8.85 19.98 -3.46
C LEU A 43 7.79 20.44 -2.45
N SER A 44 6.62 19.79 -2.44
CA SER A 44 5.54 20.09 -1.52
C SER A 44 5.90 19.78 -0.06
N GLU A 45 6.64 18.69 0.17
CA GLU A 45 7.17 18.30 1.49
C GLU A 45 8.16 19.33 2.04
N VAL A 46 9.10 19.78 1.22
CA VAL A 46 10.06 20.84 1.60
C VAL A 46 9.35 22.15 1.93
N LYS A 47 8.40 22.56 1.09
CA LYS A 47 7.58 23.76 1.32
C LYS A 47 6.81 23.69 2.64
N LYS A 48 6.22 22.53 2.97
CA LYS A 48 5.51 22.31 4.24
C LYS A 48 6.47 22.43 5.43
N LYS A 49 7.65 21.81 5.39
CA LYS A 49 8.64 21.89 6.49
C LYS A 49 9.11 23.34 6.75
N GLN A 50 9.28 24.14 5.69
CA GLN A 50 9.63 25.55 5.84
C GLN A 50 8.51 26.39 6.47
N ARG A 51 7.26 26.16 6.04
CA ARG A 51 6.10 26.92 6.51
C ARG A 51 5.68 26.55 7.93
N ASP A 52 5.69 25.26 8.26
CA ASP A 52 5.03 24.67 9.43
C ASP A 52 6.07 24.03 10.40
N SER A 53 7.09 24.80 10.78
CA SER A 53 8.32 24.33 11.47
C SER A 53 8.14 23.64 12.83
N ARG A 54 6.95 23.70 13.45
CA ARG A 54 6.67 23.11 14.77
C ARG A 54 5.78 21.85 14.75
N SER A 55 5.20 21.47 13.61
CA SER A 55 4.16 20.43 13.54
C SER A 55 4.41 19.34 12.51
N TYR A 56 5.53 19.38 11.78
CA TYR A 56 5.81 18.41 10.72
C TYR A 56 6.46 17.12 11.24
N LEU A 57 5.65 16.27 11.88
CA LEU A 57 6.01 14.89 12.20
C LEU A 57 6.08 14.07 10.90
N GLY A 58 7.17 13.35 10.66
CA GLY A 58 7.29 12.42 9.53
C GLY A 58 7.98 12.95 8.28
N TYR A 59 8.54 14.17 8.29
CA TYR A 59 9.27 14.74 7.14
C TYR A 59 10.27 13.77 6.50
N GLU A 60 11.13 13.18 7.32
CA GLU A 60 12.21 12.32 6.85
C GLU A 60 11.63 11.07 6.14
N ALA A 61 10.60 10.45 6.73
CA ALA A 61 9.93 9.31 6.13
C ALA A 61 9.26 9.68 4.80
N SER A 62 8.60 10.84 4.72
CA SER A 62 8.03 11.34 3.47
C SER A 62 9.11 11.59 2.42
N VAL A 63 10.20 12.27 2.77
CA VAL A 63 11.30 12.51 1.82
C VAL A 63 11.94 11.21 1.34
N ILE A 64 12.15 10.22 2.21
CA ILE A 64 12.65 8.89 1.82
C ILE A 64 11.67 8.22 0.84
N GLU A 65 10.36 8.32 1.10
CA GLU A 65 9.34 7.77 0.22
C GLU A 65 9.36 8.45 -1.17
N GLU A 66 9.27 9.77 -1.23
CA GLU A 66 9.23 10.51 -2.50
C GLU A 66 10.52 10.35 -3.32
N MET A 67 11.69 10.30 -2.65
CA MET A 67 12.96 10.03 -3.36
C MET A 67 13.03 8.59 -3.88
N GLY A 68 12.48 7.63 -3.14
CA GLY A 68 12.41 6.23 -3.56
C GLY A 68 11.51 6.06 -4.77
N ASP A 69 10.39 6.77 -4.82
CA ASP A 69 9.46 6.73 -5.96
C ASP A 69 10.02 7.46 -7.19
N ALA A 70 10.70 8.60 -6.99
CA ALA A 70 11.42 9.25 -8.07
C ALA A 70 12.52 8.36 -8.66
N LEU A 71 13.26 7.64 -7.81
CA LEU A 71 14.27 6.67 -8.25
C LEU A 71 13.64 5.49 -8.99
N TRP A 72 12.47 5.01 -8.53
CA TRP A 72 11.71 3.94 -9.17
C TRP A 72 11.30 4.34 -10.60
N TYR A 73 10.67 5.51 -10.77
CA TYR A 73 10.29 5.97 -12.11
C TYR A 73 11.50 6.20 -13.02
N LEU A 74 12.61 6.72 -12.49
CA LEU A 74 13.84 6.87 -13.25
C LEU A 74 14.38 5.51 -13.73
N ALA A 75 14.32 4.47 -12.88
CA ALA A 75 14.73 3.11 -13.22
C ALA A 75 13.80 2.48 -14.27
N VAL A 76 12.48 2.71 -14.17
CA VAL A 76 11.49 2.26 -15.16
C VAL A 76 11.69 2.94 -16.52
N ILE A 77 11.89 4.26 -16.55
CA ILE A 77 12.16 4.99 -17.80
C ILE A 77 13.47 4.51 -18.43
N ALA A 78 14.50 4.27 -17.61
CA ALA A 78 15.76 3.70 -18.09
C ALA A 78 15.56 2.30 -18.69
N ASP A 79 14.79 1.43 -18.03
CA ASP A 79 14.50 0.07 -18.52
C ASP A 79 13.73 0.07 -19.84
N HIS A 80 12.71 0.93 -19.97
CA HIS A 80 11.95 1.09 -21.21
C HIS A 80 12.83 1.57 -22.39
N ALA A 81 13.93 2.28 -22.08
CA ALA A 81 14.94 2.69 -23.05
C ALA A 81 16.10 1.68 -23.20
N GLU A 82 15.98 0.50 -22.59
CA GLU A 82 17.01 -0.55 -22.51
C GLU A 82 18.33 -0.06 -21.87
N LEU A 83 18.29 0.97 -21.03
CA LEU A 83 19.46 1.54 -20.38
C LEU A 83 19.62 0.94 -18.97
N PRO A 84 20.77 0.29 -18.66
CA PRO A 84 21.03 -0.13 -17.30
C PRO A 84 21.20 1.09 -16.39
N LEU A 85 20.65 1.01 -15.18
CA LEU A 85 20.70 2.12 -14.23
C LEU A 85 22.14 2.49 -13.85
N SER A 86 23.06 1.52 -13.85
CA SER A 86 24.50 1.75 -13.69
C SER A 86 25.11 2.65 -14.76
N ALA A 87 24.66 2.58 -16.02
CA ALA A 87 25.11 3.48 -17.07
C ALA A 87 24.60 4.92 -16.85
N VAL A 88 23.36 5.08 -16.38
CA VAL A 88 22.80 6.38 -16.00
C VAL A 88 23.62 7.01 -14.88
N ALA A 89 23.90 6.25 -13.81
CA ALA A 89 24.68 6.74 -12.68
C ALA A 89 26.14 7.04 -13.06
N THR A 90 26.77 6.22 -13.89
CA THR A 90 28.15 6.44 -14.36
C THR A 90 28.24 7.73 -15.18
N THR A 91 27.27 7.95 -16.07
CA THR A 91 27.16 9.18 -16.87
C THR A 91 26.90 10.40 -15.98
N ALA A 92 26.11 10.23 -14.91
CA ALA A 92 25.82 11.30 -13.96
C ALA A 92 27.08 11.80 -13.22
N GLN A 93 28.05 10.92 -12.92
CA GLN A 93 29.26 11.24 -12.14
C GLN A 93 30.37 11.94 -12.93
N GLY A 94 30.35 11.89 -14.28
CA GLY A 94 31.36 12.49 -15.14
C GLY A 94 32.54 11.56 -15.50
N ASP A 95 33.00 11.70 -16.74
CA ASP A 95 34.00 10.91 -17.48
C ASP A 95 33.79 9.39 -17.55
N ALA A 96 32.90 9.02 -18.48
CA ALA A 96 32.70 7.68 -19.03
C ALA A 96 33.97 7.01 -19.65
N LYS A 97 35.16 7.62 -19.54
CA LYS A 97 36.42 7.13 -20.16
C LYS A 97 37.45 6.55 -19.19
N GLU A 98 37.36 6.78 -17.87
CA GLU A 98 38.35 6.23 -16.92
C GLU A 98 37.75 5.32 -15.83
N ARG A 99 36.42 5.21 -15.75
CA ARG A 99 35.76 4.27 -14.83
C ARG A 99 34.93 3.29 -15.64
N MET A 100 35.61 2.30 -16.23
CA MET A 100 34.94 1.04 -16.52
C MET A 100 34.56 0.42 -15.17
N PHE A 101 33.40 0.79 -14.65
CA PHE A 101 32.72 -0.09 -13.71
C PHE A 101 32.36 -1.32 -14.51
N ASP A 102 32.91 -2.47 -14.13
CA ASP A 102 32.43 -3.75 -14.65
C ASP A 102 30.92 -3.76 -14.37
N GLY A 103 30.12 -3.81 -15.44
CA GLY A 103 28.76 -3.29 -15.49
C GLY A 103 27.70 -4.10 -14.73
N ASN A 104 27.97 -4.49 -13.48
CA ASN A 104 27.03 -5.18 -12.59
C ASN A 104 27.23 -4.86 -11.08
N ASP A 105 28.31 -4.15 -10.70
CA ASP A 105 28.74 -4.08 -9.28
C ASP A 105 28.69 -2.68 -8.62
N VAL A 106 28.05 -1.68 -9.25
CA VAL A 106 27.93 -0.35 -8.63
C VAL A 106 26.89 -0.40 -7.50
N GLU A 107 27.36 -0.49 -6.26
CA GLU A 107 26.53 -0.37 -5.05
C GLU A 107 25.98 1.06 -4.92
N LEU A 108 24.69 1.19 -4.61
CA LEU A 108 24.02 2.49 -4.45
C LEU A 108 24.69 3.35 -3.38
N LEU A 109 25.08 2.73 -2.26
CA LEU A 109 25.74 3.40 -1.15
C LEU A 109 27.13 3.94 -1.53
N SER A 110 27.81 3.32 -2.50
CA SER A 110 29.14 3.78 -2.95
C SER A 110 29.11 5.17 -3.59
N LEU A 111 27.94 5.63 -4.03
CA LEU A 111 27.70 6.96 -4.59
C LEU A 111 27.56 8.05 -3.51
N GLN A 112 27.42 7.67 -2.24
CA GLN A 112 27.24 8.58 -1.09
C GLN A 112 28.16 8.18 0.08
N PRO A 113 29.50 8.30 -0.06
CA PRO A 113 30.45 7.79 0.93
C PRO A 113 30.49 8.58 2.25
N GLN A 114 29.77 9.72 2.36
CA GLN A 114 29.74 10.51 3.59
C GLN A 114 28.51 10.15 4.44
N PRO A 115 28.67 9.90 5.76
CA PRO A 115 27.53 9.79 6.65
C PRO A 115 26.80 11.13 6.67
N THR A 116 25.53 11.09 6.27
CA THR A 116 24.68 12.26 6.24
C THR A 116 24.40 12.73 7.66
N LEU A 117 24.70 14.00 7.94
CA LEU A 117 24.23 14.64 9.19
C LEU A 117 22.76 15.02 8.98
N PRO A 118 21.83 14.57 9.83
CA PRO A 118 20.43 14.92 9.70
C PRO A 118 20.26 16.43 9.85
N LEU A 119 19.74 17.08 8.80
CA LEU A 119 19.47 18.52 8.81
C LEU A 119 18.05 18.78 9.33
N ASN A 120 17.99 19.51 10.45
CA ASN A 120 16.73 19.89 11.11
C ASN A 120 15.89 20.86 10.26
N ALA A 121 16.48 21.51 9.23
CA ALA A 121 15.78 22.42 8.31
C ALA A 121 16.34 22.30 6.87
N PRO A 122 15.49 22.45 5.83
CA PRO A 122 15.95 22.58 4.45
C PRO A 122 16.93 23.75 4.31
N THR A 123 18.03 23.55 3.58
CA THR A 123 18.99 24.63 3.27
C THR A 123 18.63 25.30 1.93
N ALA A 124 19.08 26.54 1.74
CA ALA A 124 18.91 27.23 0.44
C ALA A 124 19.63 26.50 -0.73
N ALA A 125 20.67 25.71 -0.42
CA ALA A 125 21.32 24.84 -1.40
C ALA A 125 20.38 23.71 -1.82
N PHE A 126 19.78 23.02 -0.83
CA PHE A 126 18.79 21.97 -1.07
C PHE A 126 17.60 22.43 -1.91
N GLU A 127 17.06 23.61 -1.60
CA GLU A 127 15.98 24.22 -2.38
C GLU A 127 16.37 24.44 -3.84
N ARG A 128 17.58 24.97 -4.07
CA ARG A 128 18.08 25.20 -5.43
C ARG A 128 18.24 23.89 -6.19
N THR A 129 18.80 22.87 -5.56
CA THR A 129 18.96 21.54 -6.16
C THR A 129 17.62 20.93 -6.54
N LEU A 130 16.60 21.05 -5.69
CA LEU A 130 15.25 20.57 -6.01
C LEU A 130 14.60 21.32 -7.17
N LEU A 131 14.81 22.65 -7.27
CA LEU A 131 14.33 23.42 -8.42
C LEU A 131 15.05 23.01 -9.72
N GLN A 132 16.36 22.69 -9.64
CA GLN A 132 17.12 22.17 -10.77
C GLN A 132 16.66 20.76 -11.19
N LEU A 133 16.38 19.90 -10.22
CA LEU A 133 15.79 18.58 -10.42
C LEU A 133 14.44 18.68 -11.13
N ALA A 134 13.54 19.53 -10.64
CA ALA A 134 12.25 19.80 -11.27
C ALA A 134 12.40 20.33 -12.70
N GLY A 135 13.36 21.23 -12.94
CA GLY A 135 13.68 21.70 -14.29
C GLY A 135 14.20 20.60 -15.22
N ALA A 136 15.00 19.66 -14.70
CA ALA A 136 15.50 18.52 -15.48
C ALA A 136 14.38 17.54 -15.85
N VAL A 137 13.51 17.21 -14.90
CA VAL A 137 12.33 16.38 -15.15
C VAL A 137 11.35 17.07 -16.10
N GLY A 138 11.17 18.39 -15.98
CA GLY A 138 10.34 19.17 -16.91
C GLY A 138 10.84 19.13 -18.36
N ARG A 139 12.17 19.11 -18.58
CA ARG A 139 12.75 18.92 -19.92
C ARG A 139 12.48 17.51 -20.47
N LEU A 140 12.59 16.48 -19.63
CA LEU A 140 12.23 15.12 -20.01
C LEU A 140 10.74 15.02 -20.40
N ALA A 141 9.86 15.68 -19.63
CA ALA A 141 8.43 15.74 -19.94
C ALA A 141 8.13 16.44 -21.28
N ALA A 142 8.83 17.53 -21.58
CA ALA A 142 8.71 18.19 -22.88
C ALA A 142 9.11 17.26 -24.03
N LEU A 143 10.22 16.52 -23.88
CA LEU A 143 10.67 15.54 -24.87
C LEU A 143 9.67 14.39 -25.06
N SER A 144 9.04 13.91 -23.99
CA SER A 144 7.96 12.91 -24.05
C SER A 144 6.78 13.42 -24.88
N ALA A 145 6.34 14.66 -24.61
CA ALA A 145 5.20 15.26 -25.29
C ALA A 145 5.43 15.47 -26.80
N GLU A 146 6.69 15.66 -27.21
CA GLU A 146 7.10 15.78 -28.62
C GLU A 146 7.26 14.41 -29.32
N GLY A 147 7.10 13.29 -28.60
CA GLY A 147 7.28 11.94 -29.13
C GLY A 147 8.75 11.53 -29.35
N GLY A 148 9.70 12.24 -28.75
CA GLY A 148 11.14 12.09 -29.00
C GLY A 148 11.84 10.96 -28.23
N LEU A 149 11.21 10.38 -27.20
CA LEU A 149 11.85 9.41 -26.30
C LEU A 149 12.25 8.06 -26.94
N PRO A 150 11.53 7.50 -27.95
CA PRO A 150 11.96 6.26 -28.60
C PRO A 150 13.11 6.44 -29.61
N LEU A 151 13.49 7.67 -29.97
CA LEU A 151 14.28 7.96 -31.18
C LEU A 151 15.75 8.32 -30.90
N ASP A 152 16.09 8.80 -29.70
CA ASP A 152 17.47 9.18 -29.33
C ASP A 152 17.88 8.65 -27.94
N ARG A 153 18.44 7.44 -27.92
CA ARG A 153 18.90 6.77 -26.69
C ARG A 153 20.07 7.49 -26.02
N ALA A 154 20.95 8.15 -26.79
CA ALA A 154 22.09 8.88 -26.24
C ALA A 154 21.60 10.18 -25.55
N GLY A 155 20.72 10.92 -26.23
CA GLY A 155 20.07 12.08 -25.65
C GLY A 155 19.27 11.72 -24.40
N LEU A 156 18.53 10.61 -24.41
CA LEU A 156 17.79 10.16 -23.23
C LEU A 156 18.70 9.79 -22.05
N LEU A 157 19.82 9.09 -22.30
CA LEU A 157 20.82 8.81 -21.28
C LEU A 157 21.33 10.09 -20.61
N ASP A 158 21.62 11.14 -21.38
CA ASP A 158 22.06 12.43 -20.84
C ASP A 158 20.99 13.10 -19.96
N HIS A 159 19.72 13.02 -20.36
CA HIS A 159 18.60 13.54 -19.57
C HIS A 159 18.44 12.78 -18.25
N LEU A 160 18.44 11.44 -18.29
CA LEU A 160 18.32 10.60 -17.09
C LEU A 160 19.54 10.79 -16.17
N ALA A 161 20.74 10.90 -16.73
CA ALA A 161 21.95 11.16 -15.96
C ALA A 161 21.91 12.52 -15.26
N ALA A 162 21.39 13.56 -15.91
CA ALA A 162 21.19 14.86 -15.29
C ALA A 162 20.18 14.79 -14.12
N ILE A 163 19.06 14.08 -14.30
CA ILE A 163 18.05 13.87 -13.24
C ILE A 163 18.68 13.09 -12.08
N PHE A 164 19.36 11.98 -12.34
CA PHE A 164 20.01 11.16 -11.32
C PHE A 164 21.05 11.95 -10.52
N ARG A 165 21.85 12.80 -11.19
CA ARG A 165 22.81 13.70 -10.52
C ARG A 165 22.12 14.64 -9.53
N PHE A 166 21.05 15.31 -9.95
CA PHE A 166 20.32 16.22 -9.05
C PHE A 166 19.59 15.47 -7.93
N LEU A 167 19.06 14.27 -8.21
CA LEU A 167 18.44 13.41 -7.19
C LEU A 167 19.47 12.98 -6.13
N LEU A 168 20.68 12.59 -6.55
CA LEU A 168 21.78 12.26 -5.65
C LEU A 168 22.23 13.45 -4.79
N SER A 169 22.39 14.63 -5.41
CA SER A 169 22.70 15.87 -4.69
C SER A 169 21.60 16.22 -3.68
N ALA A 170 20.34 16.11 -4.08
CA ALA A 170 19.19 16.36 -3.21
C ALA A 170 19.18 15.40 -2.02
N ALA A 171 19.42 14.10 -2.24
CA ALA A 171 19.49 13.10 -1.16
C ALA A 171 20.57 13.45 -0.14
N ASN A 172 21.80 13.74 -0.61
CA ASN A 172 22.91 14.18 0.25
C ASN A 172 22.56 15.43 1.08
N GLU A 173 21.94 16.42 0.45
CA GLU A 173 21.54 17.68 1.09
C GLU A 173 20.33 17.53 2.02
N ALA A 174 19.48 16.52 1.81
CA ALA A 174 18.39 16.15 2.71
C ALA A 174 18.84 15.32 3.91
N GLY A 175 20.08 14.82 3.87
CA GLY A 175 20.64 13.98 4.92
C GLY A 175 20.21 12.51 4.83
N ILE A 176 19.78 12.04 3.66
CA ILE A 176 19.37 10.65 3.43
C ILE A 176 20.15 10.01 2.28
N THR A 177 20.22 8.69 2.25
CA THR A 177 20.83 7.97 1.11
C THR A 177 19.77 7.47 0.14
N LEU A 178 20.10 7.46 -1.15
CA LEU A 178 19.30 6.78 -2.17
C LEU A 178 19.26 5.27 -1.92
N ASP A 179 20.25 4.69 -1.24
CA ASP A 179 20.21 3.29 -0.79
C ASP A 179 19.06 3.05 0.22
N GLN A 180 18.87 3.96 1.18
CA GLN A 180 17.73 3.94 2.09
C GLN A 180 16.41 4.13 1.34
N ALA A 181 16.36 5.08 0.41
CA ALA A 181 15.17 5.32 -0.41
C ALA A 181 14.82 4.12 -1.30
N ALA A 182 15.82 3.46 -1.89
CA ALA A 182 15.68 2.26 -2.69
C ALA A 182 15.17 1.07 -1.86
N ASP A 183 15.77 0.81 -0.69
CA ASP A 183 15.32 -0.25 0.22
C ASP A 183 13.87 -0.01 0.70
N HIS A 184 13.53 1.23 1.05
CA HIS A 184 12.18 1.62 1.42
C HIS A 184 11.19 1.39 0.26
N ASN A 185 11.52 1.84 -0.96
CA ASN A 185 10.68 1.65 -2.14
C ASN A 185 10.49 0.16 -2.46
N LEU A 186 11.53 -0.68 -2.37
CA LEU A 186 11.41 -2.12 -2.59
C LEU A 186 10.55 -2.83 -1.52
N LYS A 187 10.67 -2.43 -0.25
CA LYS A 187 9.80 -2.94 0.83
C LYS A 187 8.35 -2.53 0.59
N LYS A 188 8.12 -1.28 0.19
CA LYS A 188 6.79 -0.76 -0.16
C LYS A 188 6.18 -1.50 -1.35
N ALA A 189 6.99 -1.79 -2.37
CA ALA A 189 6.58 -2.56 -3.53
C ALA A 189 6.19 -4.00 -3.12
N ALA A 190 7.00 -4.68 -2.32
CA ALA A 190 6.72 -6.03 -1.83
C ALA A 190 5.49 -6.11 -0.91
N ASP A 191 5.23 -5.06 -0.14
CA ASP A 191 4.05 -4.93 0.72
C ASP A 191 2.73 -4.86 -0.09
N ARG A 192 2.80 -4.40 -1.35
CA ARG A 192 1.65 -4.28 -2.26
C ARG A 192 1.58 -5.37 -3.33
N TRP A 193 2.73 -5.81 -3.82
CA TRP A 193 2.91 -6.78 -4.90
C TRP A 193 4.05 -7.73 -4.55
N PRO A 194 3.83 -8.65 -3.60
CA PRO A 194 4.85 -9.60 -3.19
C PRO A 194 5.13 -10.64 -4.29
N GLU A 195 6.36 -11.13 -4.33
CA GLU A 195 6.72 -12.31 -5.14
C GLU A 195 6.19 -13.60 -4.51
N ASP A 196 6.28 -13.68 -3.18
CA ASP A 196 5.76 -14.79 -2.39
C ASP A 196 4.65 -14.28 -1.47
N ARG A 197 3.43 -14.78 -1.68
CA ARG A 197 2.24 -14.43 -0.89
C ARG A 197 2.23 -15.23 0.40
N ASN A 198 3.09 -14.84 1.32
CA ASN A 198 3.12 -15.41 2.66
C ASN A 198 2.16 -14.66 3.58
N PHE A 199 1.13 -15.36 4.05
CA PHE A 199 0.12 -14.82 4.98
C PHE A 199 0.65 -14.56 6.41
N GLY A 200 1.86 -15.04 6.72
CA GLY A 200 2.41 -14.96 8.07
C GLY A 200 1.78 -15.99 9.01
N THR A 201 2.05 -15.80 10.32
CA THR A 201 1.50 -16.64 11.38
C THR A 201 0.22 -16.01 11.94
N ASP A 202 -0.77 -16.84 12.29
CA ASP A 202 -1.97 -16.37 12.98
C ASP A 202 -1.64 -15.68 14.30
N PHE A 203 -2.27 -14.51 14.53
CA PHE A 203 -2.07 -13.69 15.72
C PHE A 203 -2.45 -14.40 17.03
N ASP A 204 -3.31 -15.40 16.96
CA ASP A 204 -3.80 -16.16 18.11
C ASP A 204 -3.24 -17.57 18.23
N LYS A 205 -2.28 -17.96 17.38
CA LYS A 205 -1.76 -19.34 17.33
C LYS A 205 -1.31 -19.88 18.69
N GLU A 206 -0.69 -19.03 19.50
CA GLU A 206 -0.09 -19.40 20.79
C GLU A 206 -1.08 -19.28 21.98
N TYR A 207 -2.35 -18.93 21.74
CA TYR A 207 -3.39 -18.80 22.76
C TYR A 207 -4.18 -20.10 22.93
N PRO A 208 -4.89 -20.29 24.07
CA PRO A 208 -5.80 -21.43 24.24
C PRO A 208 -6.83 -21.53 23.12
N GLU A 209 -7.29 -22.74 22.79
CA GLU A 209 -8.21 -22.99 21.66
C GLU A 209 -9.51 -22.19 21.78
N GLU A 210 -10.01 -22.00 23.00
CA GLU A 210 -11.20 -21.19 23.33
C GLU A 210 -11.01 -19.68 23.16
N GLU A 211 -9.78 -19.20 22.90
CA GLU A 211 -9.46 -17.81 22.60
C GLU A 211 -8.96 -17.62 21.15
N GLN A 212 -8.92 -18.71 20.36
CA GLN A 212 -8.58 -18.65 18.94
C GLN A 212 -9.84 -18.45 18.09
N LEU A 213 -9.72 -17.67 17.02
CA LEU A 213 -10.73 -17.63 15.97
C LEU A 213 -10.89 -19.03 15.36
N PRO A 214 -12.14 -19.50 15.12
CA PRO A 214 -12.37 -20.82 14.55
C PRO A 214 -11.66 -20.97 13.21
N LYS A 215 -11.12 -22.16 12.94
CA LYS A 215 -10.46 -22.45 11.66
C LYS A 215 -11.45 -22.38 10.49
N ASN A 216 -12.65 -22.91 10.71
CA ASN A 216 -13.73 -22.88 9.73
C ASN A 216 -15.00 -22.37 10.42
N LEU A 217 -15.76 -21.53 9.71
CA LEU A 217 -17.01 -20.98 10.23
C LEU A 217 -18.03 -20.87 9.09
N GLU A 218 -19.27 -21.28 9.35
CA GLU A 218 -20.39 -21.11 8.44
C GLU A 218 -21.42 -20.17 9.06
N ILE A 219 -21.67 -19.03 8.41
CA ILE A 219 -22.64 -18.03 8.87
C ILE A 219 -23.78 -17.95 7.87
N GLU A 220 -24.99 -18.28 8.31
CA GLU A 220 -26.21 -18.05 7.54
C GLU A 220 -26.73 -16.65 7.82
N ILE A 221 -26.87 -15.82 6.80
CA ILE A 221 -27.34 -14.44 6.89
C ILE A 221 -28.61 -14.33 6.04
N PHE A 222 -29.69 -13.78 6.59
CA PHE A 222 -30.94 -13.60 5.84
C PHE A 222 -31.83 -12.51 6.41
N GLU A 223 -32.62 -11.89 5.52
CA GLU A 223 -33.59 -10.86 5.90
C GLU A 223 -34.84 -11.44 6.57
N ARG A 224 -35.41 -10.64 7.46
CA ARG A 224 -36.72 -10.83 8.06
C ARG A 224 -37.48 -9.51 8.04
N VAL A 225 -38.81 -9.61 8.04
CA VAL A 225 -39.70 -8.45 8.14
C VAL A 225 -40.38 -8.49 9.50
N ALA A 226 -40.20 -7.44 10.30
CA ALA A 226 -40.85 -7.29 11.59
C ALA A 226 -42.35 -6.99 11.40
N LYS A 227 -43.14 -7.17 12.47
CA LYS A 227 -44.60 -6.90 12.45
C LYS A 227 -44.96 -5.46 12.04
N ASN A 228 -44.06 -4.50 12.27
CA ASN A 228 -44.22 -3.10 11.89
C ASN A 228 -43.76 -2.81 10.45
N GLY A 229 -43.45 -3.84 9.64
CA GLY A 229 -42.97 -3.71 8.27
C GLY A 229 -41.49 -3.39 8.12
N LYS A 230 -40.73 -3.22 9.23
CA LYS A 230 -39.30 -2.93 9.17
C LYS A 230 -38.51 -4.19 8.77
N THR A 231 -37.70 -4.09 7.72
CA THR A 231 -36.76 -5.13 7.31
C THR A 231 -35.50 -5.08 8.19
N TYR A 232 -35.03 -6.26 8.59
CA TYR A 232 -33.80 -6.43 9.35
C TYR A 232 -33.10 -7.73 8.95
N VAL A 233 -31.79 -7.78 9.13
CA VAL A 233 -30.97 -8.98 8.93
C VAL A 233 -30.77 -9.68 10.27
N VAL A 234 -30.80 -11.01 10.22
CA VAL A 234 -30.38 -11.88 11.32
C VAL A 234 -29.38 -12.89 10.81
N GLN A 235 -28.60 -13.43 11.73
CA GLN A 235 -27.51 -14.33 11.42
C GLN A 235 -27.58 -15.57 12.29
N LYS A 236 -27.12 -16.70 11.75
CA LYS A 236 -26.99 -17.96 12.47
C LYS A 236 -25.62 -18.57 12.23
N CYS A 237 -25.09 -19.19 13.27
CA CYS A 237 -23.94 -20.10 13.19
C CYS A 237 -24.35 -21.42 13.84
N ASN A 238 -24.16 -22.53 13.14
CA ASN A 238 -24.54 -23.88 13.61
C ASN A 238 -26.00 -23.96 14.12
N GLY A 239 -26.92 -23.29 13.42
CA GLY A 239 -28.35 -23.26 13.76
C GLY A 239 -28.74 -22.30 14.90
N ILE A 240 -27.77 -21.71 15.60
CA ILE A 240 -27.98 -20.78 16.72
C ILE A 240 -27.93 -19.35 16.20
N PHE A 241 -28.89 -18.50 16.60
CA PHE A 241 -28.85 -17.07 16.29
C PHE A 241 -27.68 -16.39 17.02
N ILE A 242 -26.93 -15.59 16.28
CA ILE A 242 -25.80 -14.82 16.80
C ILE A 242 -25.99 -13.34 16.49
N GLY A 243 -25.40 -12.50 17.34
CA GLY A 243 -25.42 -11.05 17.19
C GLY A 243 -26.81 -10.43 17.37
N ASP A 244 -26.87 -9.13 17.15
CA ASP A 244 -28.11 -8.37 17.17
C ASP A 244 -28.76 -8.34 15.78
N SER A 245 -30.06 -8.04 15.73
CA SER A 245 -30.75 -7.80 14.46
C SER A 245 -30.28 -6.47 13.85
N LEU A 246 -29.84 -6.51 12.59
CA LEU A 246 -29.24 -5.36 11.92
C LEU A 246 -30.22 -4.67 10.97
N THR A 247 -30.21 -3.35 10.96
CA THR A 247 -30.95 -2.52 9.99
C THR A 247 -30.03 -1.43 9.47
N ASP A 248 -30.33 -0.83 8.32
CA ASP A 248 -29.43 0.13 7.68
C ASP A 248 -29.18 1.39 8.53
N ASN A 249 -30.06 1.70 9.49
CA ASN A 249 -29.90 2.79 10.47
C ASN A 249 -29.60 4.16 9.84
N ILE A 250 -30.08 4.40 8.62
CA ILE A 250 -29.91 5.64 7.86
C ILE A 250 -31.22 6.08 7.19
N MET A 251 -31.32 7.36 6.81
CA MET A 251 -32.49 7.95 6.16
C MET A 251 -32.83 7.32 4.81
N LYS A 252 -31.81 7.01 3.99
CA LYS A 252 -31.96 6.35 2.70
C LYS A 252 -31.29 4.98 2.78
N PRO A 253 -32.07 3.88 2.87
CA PRO A 253 -31.54 2.53 2.93
C PRO A 253 -30.50 2.28 1.84
N ASP A 254 -29.36 1.71 2.23
CA ASP A 254 -28.23 1.41 1.35
C ASP A 254 -27.67 0.01 1.58
N ASP A 255 -28.46 -0.85 2.25
CA ASP A 255 -28.15 -2.25 2.53
C ASP A 255 -26.96 -2.48 3.48
N TYR A 256 -26.52 -1.44 4.22
CA TYR A 256 -25.48 -1.57 5.26
C TYR A 256 -25.82 -2.62 6.34
N ARG A 257 -27.08 -3.07 6.45
CA ARG A 257 -27.46 -4.21 7.31
C ARG A 257 -26.74 -5.54 7.00
N PHE A 258 -26.03 -5.65 5.87
CA PHE A 258 -25.18 -6.81 5.52
C PHE A 258 -23.67 -6.57 5.79
N HIS A 259 -23.28 -5.48 6.45
CA HIS A 259 -21.87 -5.10 6.63
C HIS A 259 -21.02 -6.12 7.40
N ASP A 260 -21.62 -7.00 8.22
CA ASP A 260 -20.89 -8.09 8.89
C ASP A 260 -20.09 -8.98 7.93
N ALA A 261 -20.44 -9.01 6.63
CA ALA A 261 -19.61 -9.62 5.59
C ALA A 261 -18.16 -9.09 5.58
N PHE A 262 -17.94 -7.82 5.92
CA PHE A 262 -16.60 -7.23 6.03
C PHE A 262 -15.84 -7.78 7.24
N HIS A 263 -16.49 -7.82 8.42
CA HIS A 263 -15.89 -8.35 9.65
C HIS A 263 -15.50 -9.83 9.49
N TYR A 264 -16.34 -10.62 8.83
CA TYR A 264 -16.04 -12.00 8.50
C TYR A 264 -14.90 -12.16 7.50
N ALA A 265 -14.78 -11.25 6.53
CA ALA A 265 -13.64 -11.23 5.62
C ALA A 265 -12.34 -10.93 6.38
N TYR A 266 -12.35 -9.96 7.30
CA TYR A 266 -11.19 -9.63 8.12
C TYR A 266 -10.79 -10.81 9.03
N ALA A 267 -11.77 -11.46 9.68
CA ALA A 267 -11.54 -12.64 10.49
C ALA A 267 -10.92 -13.80 9.68
N ALA A 268 -11.44 -14.08 8.48
CA ALA A 268 -10.99 -15.21 7.66
C ALA A 268 -9.62 -14.95 7.00
N ILE A 269 -9.42 -13.74 6.47
CA ILE A 269 -8.29 -13.42 5.58
C ILE A 269 -7.15 -12.76 6.34
N LEU A 270 -7.43 -11.82 7.25
CA LEU A 270 -6.39 -11.20 8.07
C LEU A 270 -6.08 -12.05 9.32
N GLY A 271 -7.04 -12.87 9.77
CA GLY A 271 -6.94 -13.51 11.08
C GLY A 271 -7.16 -12.52 12.23
N TRP A 272 -7.69 -11.33 11.90
CA TRP A 272 -7.94 -10.23 12.81
C TRP A 272 -9.37 -9.75 12.65
N SER A 273 -10.14 -9.77 13.74
CA SER A 273 -11.45 -9.13 13.83
C SER A 273 -11.86 -9.07 15.32
N PRO A 274 -11.55 -8.00 16.06
CA PRO A 274 -12.08 -7.79 17.40
C PRO A 274 -13.62 -7.83 17.46
N VAL A 275 -14.32 -7.42 16.41
CA VAL A 275 -15.79 -7.54 16.28
C VAL A 275 -16.21 -9.00 16.29
N THR A 276 -15.62 -9.84 15.42
CA THR A 276 -15.93 -11.28 15.36
C THR A 276 -15.53 -11.98 16.65
N ARG A 277 -14.37 -11.65 17.25
CA ARG A 277 -13.97 -12.17 18.56
C ARG A 277 -15.00 -11.84 19.63
N ALA A 278 -15.48 -10.59 19.70
CA ALA A 278 -16.49 -10.19 20.67
C ALA A 278 -17.82 -10.93 20.44
N LEU A 279 -18.25 -11.06 19.18
CA LEU A 279 -19.46 -11.78 18.78
C LEU A 279 -19.45 -13.23 19.27
N PHE A 280 -18.33 -13.93 19.10
CA PHE A 280 -18.16 -15.33 19.53
C PHE A 280 -17.63 -15.51 20.95
N ARG A 281 -17.38 -14.41 21.68
CA ARG A 281 -16.79 -14.40 23.03
C ARG A 281 -15.38 -15.02 23.10
N LEU A 282 -14.59 -14.82 22.06
CA LEU A 282 -13.23 -15.34 21.85
C LEU A 282 -12.15 -14.25 22.04
N LYS A 283 -12.38 -13.30 22.95
CA LYS A 283 -11.34 -12.33 23.31
C LYS A 283 -10.22 -13.07 24.04
N ARG A 284 -8.97 -12.70 23.81
CA ARG A 284 -7.77 -13.32 24.39
C ARG A 284 -7.55 -12.90 25.84
N LYS A 285 -8.41 -13.39 26.74
CA LYS A 285 -8.47 -13.00 28.16
C LYS A 285 -7.32 -13.55 28.99
N SER A 286 -6.61 -14.56 28.51
CA SER A 286 -5.42 -15.09 29.18
C SER A 286 -4.32 -14.02 29.32
N GLU A 287 -4.28 -13.04 28.41
CA GLU A 287 -3.32 -11.93 28.42
C GLU A 287 -4.03 -10.58 28.49
N THR A 288 -4.11 -9.99 29.68
CA THR A 288 -4.89 -8.75 29.93
C THR A 288 -4.54 -7.61 28.99
N LYS A 289 -3.26 -7.42 28.65
CA LYS A 289 -2.84 -6.34 27.73
C LYS A 289 -3.39 -6.53 26.31
N VAL A 290 -3.55 -7.77 25.87
CA VAL A 290 -4.09 -8.10 24.54
C VAL A 290 -5.62 -8.02 24.56
N ASP A 291 -6.26 -8.53 25.61
CA ASP A 291 -7.71 -8.39 25.83
C ASP A 291 -8.18 -6.93 25.81
N GLU A 292 -7.40 -6.03 26.44
CA GLU A 292 -7.70 -4.60 26.51
C GLU A 292 -7.25 -3.85 25.25
N GLY A 293 -6.05 -4.14 24.74
CA GLY A 293 -5.41 -3.38 23.67
C GLY A 293 -5.81 -3.81 22.26
N GLN A 294 -5.88 -5.10 21.99
CA GLN A 294 -6.11 -5.67 20.65
C GLN A 294 -7.53 -6.18 20.44
N ASP A 295 -8.19 -6.68 21.50
CA ASP A 295 -9.56 -7.21 21.42
C ASP A 295 -10.59 -6.28 22.08
N GLY A 296 -10.15 -5.21 22.74
CA GLY A 296 -10.98 -4.33 23.55
C GLY A 296 -11.91 -3.41 22.76
N ALA A 297 -12.72 -2.63 23.48
CA ALA A 297 -13.72 -1.74 22.88
C ALA A 297 -13.16 -0.78 21.83
N ARG A 298 -11.93 -0.27 22.03
CA ARG A 298 -11.30 0.62 21.05
C ARG A 298 -10.95 -0.11 19.75
N ALA A 299 -10.48 -1.36 19.84
CA ALA A 299 -10.17 -2.18 18.66
C ALA A 299 -11.44 -2.48 17.85
N ILE A 300 -12.53 -2.83 18.55
CA ILE A 300 -13.87 -3.01 17.94
C ILE A 300 -14.29 -1.74 17.19
N LEU A 301 -14.23 -0.57 17.84
CA LEU A 301 -14.59 0.70 17.20
C LEU A 301 -13.72 1.04 15.98
N ILE A 302 -12.44 0.69 15.99
CA ILE A 302 -11.54 0.89 14.86
C ILE A 302 -11.92 -0.04 13.70
N GLU A 303 -12.18 -1.31 13.96
CA GLU A 303 -12.65 -2.24 12.92
C GLU A 303 -13.97 -1.80 12.29
N GLU A 304 -14.95 -1.39 13.12
CA GLU A 304 -16.22 -0.80 12.67
C GLU A 304 -15.99 0.46 11.81
N GLY A 305 -15.05 1.31 12.22
CA GLY A 305 -14.62 2.48 11.47
C GLY A 305 -14.02 2.12 10.10
N VAL A 306 -13.19 1.07 10.04
CA VAL A 306 -12.66 0.54 8.77
C VAL A 306 -13.77 0.01 7.89
N ALA A 307 -14.68 -0.82 8.41
CA ALA A 307 -15.82 -1.35 7.66
C ALA A 307 -16.70 -0.22 7.09
N THR A 308 -16.96 0.82 7.89
CA THR A 308 -17.72 2.00 7.47
C THR A 308 -17.00 2.79 6.38
N TYR A 309 -15.69 3.01 6.52
CA TYR A 309 -14.87 3.72 5.53
C TYR A 309 -14.82 2.94 4.21
N VAL A 310 -14.51 1.65 4.27
CA VAL A 310 -14.47 0.74 3.11
C VAL A 310 -15.82 0.73 2.40
N PHE A 311 -16.93 0.65 3.13
CA PHE A 311 -18.27 0.70 2.54
C PHE A 311 -18.56 2.02 1.83
N GLY A 312 -18.13 3.15 2.41
CA GLY A 312 -18.28 4.48 1.81
C GLY A 312 -17.54 4.62 0.47
N GLU A 313 -16.31 4.10 0.39
CA GLU A 313 -15.52 4.08 -0.84
C GLU A 313 -16.09 3.07 -1.85
N ALA A 314 -16.46 1.87 -1.37
CA ALA A 314 -17.07 0.81 -2.18
C ALA A 314 -18.33 1.33 -2.91
N LYS A 315 -19.19 2.10 -2.24
CA LYS A 315 -20.39 2.70 -2.87
C LYS A 315 -20.10 3.58 -4.08
N GLN A 316 -18.95 4.22 -4.14
CA GLN A 316 -18.56 5.09 -5.26
C GLN A 316 -17.98 4.30 -6.44
N LEU A 317 -17.64 3.03 -6.23
CA LEU A 317 -16.93 2.17 -7.16
C LEU A 317 -17.71 0.87 -7.44
N ASP A 318 -19.04 0.93 -7.40
CA ASP A 318 -19.94 -0.22 -7.61
C ASP A 318 -19.58 -1.44 -6.76
N PHE A 319 -19.20 -1.18 -5.51
CA PHE A 319 -18.72 -2.16 -4.55
C PHE A 319 -17.54 -2.97 -5.06
N PHE A 320 -16.64 -2.36 -5.83
CA PHE A 320 -15.48 -3.00 -6.45
C PHE A 320 -15.86 -4.17 -7.38
N GLU A 321 -17.04 -4.13 -8.00
CA GLU A 321 -17.42 -5.11 -9.01
C GLU A 321 -16.43 -5.12 -10.19
N GLY A 322 -15.97 -6.31 -10.58
CA GLY A 322 -14.99 -6.49 -11.66
C GLY A 322 -13.53 -6.17 -11.29
N GLN A 323 -13.25 -5.68 -10.08
CA GLN A 323 -11.88 -5.41 -9.64
C GLN A 323 -11.22 -6.66 -9.06
N SER A 324 -9.92 -6.79 -9.30
CA SER A 324 -9.05 -7.89 -8.88
C SER A 324 -7.89 -7.39 -8.02
N ALA A 325 -7.12 -8.34 -7.46
CA ALA A 325 -5.92 -8.01 -6.69
C ALA A 325 -4.95 -7.16 -7.54
N GLY A 326 -4.61 -5.98 -7.03
CA GLY A 326 -3.80 -4.98 -7.72
C GLY A 326 -4.57 -3.75 -8.19
N ASP A 327 -5.91 -3.78 -8.20
CA ASP A 327 -6.72 -2.69 -8.74
C ASP A 327 -7.08 -1.63 -7.70
N LEU A 328 -7.08 -1.98 -6.40
CA LEU A 328 -7.43 -1.03 -5.35
C LEU A 328 -6.32 0.03 -5.22
N GLY A 329 -6.76 1.28 -5.16
CA GLY A 329 -5.89 2.45 -5.09
C GLY A 329 -4.95 2.40 -3.88
N PHE A 330 -3.68 2.70 -4.10
CA PHE A 330 -2.65 2.63 -3.06
C PHE A 330 -2.94 3.56 -1.87
N THR A 331 -3.44 4.78 -2.15
CA THR A 331 -3.86 5.75 -1.12
C THR A 331 -4.99 5.22 -0.24
N PHE A 332 -5.96 4.52 -0.84
CA PHE A 332 -7.07 3.92 -0.11
C PHE A 332 -6.58 2.86 0.89
N LEU A 333 -5.72 1.94 0.44
CA LEU A 333 -5.14 0.90 1.29
C LEU A 333 -4.26 1.49 2.40
N LYS A 334 -3.47 2.54 2.09
CA LYS A 334 -2.71 3.28 3.10
C LYS A 334 -3.60 3.91 4.16
N SER A 335 -4.73 4.50 3.77
CA SER A 335 -5.72 5.03 4.71
C SER A 335 -6.25 3.93 5.63
N VAL A 336 -6.59 2.75 5.10
CA VAL A 336 -7.01 1.59 5.90
C VAL A 336 -5.94 1.22 6.93
N ARG A 337 -4.66 1.10 6.52
CA ARG A 337 -3.56 0.84 7.45
C ARG A 337 -3.44 1.91 8.54
N GLN A 338 -3.66 3.19 8.21
CA GLN A 338 -3.63 4.26 9.21
C GLN A 338 -4.73 4.14 10.26
N PHE A 339 -5.92 3.63 9.90
CA PHE A 339 -6.98 3.36 10.89
C PHE A 339 -6.53 2.32 11.92
N VAL A 340 -5.87 1.26 11.46
CA VAL A 340 -5.44 0.13 12.31
C VAL A 340 -4.05 0.31 12.91
N ARG A 341 -3.48 1.52 12.87
CA ARG A 341 -2.17 1.82 13.45
C ARG A 341 -2.16 1.55 14.97
N GLY A 342 -1.17 0.79 15.43
CA GLY A 342 -1.02 0.34 16.81
C GLY A 342 -1.73 -0.97 17.13
N TYR A 343 -2.41 -1.58 16.15
CA TYR A 343 -3.02 -2.90 16.25
C TYR A 343 -2.19 -3.95 15.51
N GLU A 344 -2.35 -5.22 15.86
CA GLU A 344 -1.63 -6.33 15.20
C GLU A 344 -1.93 -6.42 13.70
N SER A 345 -3.09 -5.93 13.26
CA SER A 345 -3.45 -5.84 11.83
C SER A 345 -2.73 -4.74 11.06
N GLU A 346 -1.98 -3.85 11.73
CA GLU A 346 -1.03 -2.93 11.07
C GLU A 346 0.07 -3.70 10.33
N ASP A 347 0.51 -4.82 10.91
CA ASP A 347 1.56 -5.70 10.37
C ASP A 347 1.07 -6.53 9.17
N CYS A 348 -0.24 -6.55 8.90
CA CYS A 348 -0.77 -7.18 7.69
C CYS A 348 -0.32 -6.40 6.45
N PRO A 349 0.21 -7.09 5.43
CA PRO A 349 0.65 -6.43 4.21
C PRO A 349 -0.54 -5.89 3.42
N LEU A 350 -0.34 -4.83 2.62
CA LEU A 350 -1.44 -4.15 1.91
C LEU A 350 -2.13 -5.06 0.90
N TRP A 351 -1.40 -6.00 0.28
CA TRP A 351 -2.01 -6.98 -0.62
C TRP A 351 -3.02 -7.89 0.10
N LEU A 352 -2.79 -8.21 1.38
CA LEU A 352 -3.69 -9.06 2.16
C LEU A 352 -4.93 -8.27 2.62
N TRP A 353 -4.74 -7.00 2.98
CA TRP A 353 -5.84 -6.06 3.21
C TRP A 353 -6.72 -5.88 1.98
N GLU A 354 -6.11 -5.73 0.80
CA GLU A 354 -6.85 -5.66 -0.47
C GLU A 354 -7.70 -6.91 -0.69
N GLU A 355 -7.12 -8.11 -0.51
CA GLU A 355 -7.86 -9.37 -0.65
C GLU A 355 -9.05 -9.44 0.32
N ALA A 356 -8.85 -9.05 1.58
CA ALA A 356 -9.91 -9.03 2.58
C ALA A 356 -11.06 -8.08 2.20
N ILE A 357 -10.72 -6.87 1.72
CA ILE A 357 -11.69 -5.87 1.26
C ILE A 357 -12.46 -6.37 0.04
N LEU A 358 -11.76 -6.92 -0.97
CA LEU A 358 -12.37 -7.44 -2.19
C LEU A 358 -13.34 -8.60 -1.87
N LYS A 359 -12.93 -9.55 -1.02
CA LYS A 359 -13.76 -10.69 -0.63
C LYS A 359 -14.93 -10.31 0.26
N GLY A 360 -14.74 -9.37 1.18
CA GLY A 360 -15.85 -8.81 1.96
C GLY A 360 -16.88 -8.13 1.06
N ASN A 361 -16.44 -7.38 0.05
CA ASN A 361 -17.34 -6.76 -0.92
C ASN A 361 -18.01 -7.77 -1.85
N GLU A 362 -17.32 -8.84 -2.25
CA GLU A 362 -17.92 -9.95 -3.00
C GLU A 362 -19.07 -10.61 -2.22
N ALA A 363 -18.82 -10.95 -0.95
CA ALA A 363 -19.85 -11.49 -0.06
C ALA A 363 -21.00 -10.49 0.18
N PHE A 364 -20.68 -9.21 0.37
CA PHE A 364 -21.69 -8.15 0.51
C PHE A 364 -22.58 -8.05 -0.73
N ARG A 365 -21.99 -7.99 -1.95
CA ARG A 365 -22.74 -7.96 -3.20
C ARG A 365 -23.62 -9.20 -3.35
N PHE A 366 -23.11 -10.37 -2.99
CA PHE A 366 -23.88 -11.62 -2.99
C PHE A 366 -25.13 -11.52 -2.10
N LEU A 367 -24.97 -11.09 -0.85
CA LEU A 367 -26.05 -10.95 0.11
C LEU A 367 -27.05 -9.86 -0.30
N ARG A 368 -26.56 -8.74 -0.85
CA ARG A 368 -27.41 -7.66 -1.37
C ARG A 368 -28.30 -8.14 -2.51
N THR A 369 -27.79 -8.99 -3.39
CA THR A 369 -28.55 -9.52 -4.54
C THR A 369 -29.53 -10.59 -4.11
N HIS A 370 -29.10 -11.57 -3.29
CA HIS A 370 -29.92 -12.72 -2.93
C HIS A 370 -30.81 -12.49 -1.70
N ARG A 371 -30.56 -11.44 -0.92
CA ARG A 371 -31.22 -11.11 0.36
C ARG A 371 -31.09 -12.19 1.44
N ARG A 372 -30.29 -13.22 1.16
CA ARG A 372 -29.93 -14.34 2.01
C ARG A 372 -28.70 -15.05 1.46
N GLY A 373 -27.94 -15.73 2.32
CA GLY A 373 -26.76 -16.49 1.91
C GLY A 373 -26.07 -17.17 3.08
N ARG A 374 -25.18 -18.11 2.75
CA ARG A 374 -24.24 -18.71 3.69
C ARG A 374 -22.85 -18.20 3.36
N LEU A 375 -22.19 -17.59 4.33
CA LEU A 375 -20.78 -17.23 4.23
C LEU A 375 -19.94 -18.35 4.84
N ILE A 376 -18.93 -18.80 4.09
CA ILE A 376 -17.98 -19.83 4.49
C ILE A 376 -16.63 -19.15 4.69
N LEU A 377 -16.18 -19.08 5.94
CA LEU A 377 -14.88 -18.57 6.33
C LEU A 377 -13.94 -19.76 6.47
N ASP A 378 -12.87 -19.78 5.69
CA ASP A 378 -11.79 -20.77 5.76
C ASP A 378 -10.50 -20.03 6.07
N ARG A 379 -10.17 -19.97 7.36
CA ARG A 379 -9.00 -19.25 7.87
C ARG A 379 -7.68 -19.94 7.48
N PRO A 380 -7.53 -21.28 7.53
CA PRO A 380 -6.32 -21.95 7.02
C PRO A 380 -5.95 -21.55 5.59
N ASN A 381 -6.94 -21.41 4.71
CA ASN A 381 -6.73 -20.99 3.32
C ASN A 381 -6.89 -19.48 3.10
N ARG A 382 -7.08 -18.68 4.16
CA ARG A 382 -7.29 -17.22 4.13
C ARG A 382 -8.33 -16.82 3.10
N SER A 383 -9.52 -17.41 3.19
CA SER A 383 -10.57 -17.20 2.18
C SER A 383 -11.97 -17.04 2.78
N LEU A 384 -12.79 -16.30 2.05
CA LEU A 384 -14.21 -16.13 2.30
C LEU A 384 -14.97 -16.41 0.99
N SER A 385 -16.01 -17.21 1.07
CA SER A 385 -16.92 -17.48 -0.05
C SER A 385 -18.38 -17.38 0.39
N ALA A 386 -19.28 -17.19 -0.58
CA ALA A 386 -20.71 -17.06 -0.34
C ALA A 386 -21.49 -18.06 -1.20
N GLU A 387 -22.46 -18.73 -0.59
CA GLU A 387 -23.31 -19.73 -1.22
C GLU A 387 -24.80 -19.43 -0.98
N THR A 388 -25.66 -19.90 -1.87
CA THR A 388 -27.10 -19.77 -1.69
C THR A 388 -27.57 -20.67 -0.56
N LEU A 389 -28.40 -20.14 0.35
CA LEU A 389 -29.09 -20.98 1.32
C LEU A 389 -30.23 -21.77 0.65
N PRO A 390 -30.45 -23.04 1.02
CA PRO A 390 -31.57 -23.84 0.55
C PRO A 390 -32.95 -23.19 0.73
#